data_AF-A0A7S3JRB6-F1
#
_entry.id   AF-A0A7S3JRB6-F1
#
_cell.length_a   1.000
_cell.length_b   1.000
_cell.length_c   1.000
_cell.angle_alpha   90.00
_cell.angle_beta   90.00
_cell.angle_gamma   90.00
#
_symmetry.space_group_name_H-M   'P 1'
#
loop_
_entity.id
_entity.type
_entity.pdbx_description
1 polymer ?
#
loop_
_entity_poly.entity_id
_entity_poly.type
_entity_poly.pdbx_seq_one_letter_code
_entity_poly.pdbx_strand_id
1 'polypeptide(L)'
;MQRNVTMMLRRPVLMGMHQRNTLNTQSLRRNAGSKLNFLCRELSTTGPPPVNPQIGWWLAGCGGVVGGMVAVGGLTRLTKSGLSMTEWRLQGSMFPLNEEQWNEEFQRYQKYPEFQQRKDMSLNEFKTIFWWEYGHRMLGRFIGLCFVVPFTYFSFRRMIPNWLLPRCWGLLGLGATQGLVGWWMVKSGLNIETSSAFGDPNKEIRVSPYRLATHLGLALTTYVGLIWSALDVFKAATNSPFSSTQQLGRLPQFAAVTSMLVFATALSGAFVAGNDAGRAYNTFPKMTDDSWMPPDMFILTPIYRNFFENTGTVQFDHRCLAALTTAAVITQLMATLPKWNQLTKSTKVATTATGFALTAQVALGIATLLLYVPIPLAAAHQCGSLLLLAASLASAHALRSGPLLMASTRRVVLNSTSPISSSSIAGAAVSS
;
A
#
# COMPACT_ATOMS: atom_id res chain seq x y z
N MET A 1 -121.95 8.28 -1.55
CA MET A 1 -122.78 7.09 -1.30
C MET A 1 -121.90 5.87 -1.54
N GLN A 2 -121.76 4.99 -0.54
CA GLN A 2 -121.42 3.54 -0.62
C GLN A 2 -120.21 3.10 -1.50
N ARG A 3 -119.36 2.12 -1.18
CA ARG A 3 -119.00 1.26 -0.03
C ARG A 3 -117.96 0.27 -0.64
N ASN A 4 -117.04 -0.26 0.18
CA ASN A 4 -116.34 -1.55 0.05
C ASN A 4 -115.27 -1.68 -1.07
N VAL A 5 -113.95 -1.69 -0.77
CA VAL A 5 -113.11 -2.69 -0.05
C VAL A 5 -113.07 -4.05 -0.75
N THR A 6 -111.89 -4.42 -1.30
CA THR A 6 -111.18 -5.70 -1.05
C THR A 6 -109.70 -5.56 -1.46
N MET A 7 -108.80 -5.80 -0.50
CA MET A 7 -107.33 -5.95 -0.61
C MET A 7 -106.96 -7.17 -1.50
N MET A 8 -105.77 -7.43 -2.05
CA MET A 8 -104.41 -7.46 -1.48
C MET A 8 -103.53 -8.00 -2.66
N LEU A 9 -102.38 -7.44 -3.07
CA LEU A 9 -101.03 -7.84 -2.62
C LEU A 9 -99.98 -7.17 -3.53
N ARG A 10 -99.22 -6.18 -3.03
CA ARG A 10 -97.82 -5.95 -3.42
C ARG A 10 -97.04 -5.54 -2.18
N ARG A 11 -96.01 -6.33 -1.85
CA ARG A 11 -95.19 -6.19 -0.64
C ARG A 11 -94.35 -4.90 -0.67
N PRO A 12 -94.08 -4.31 0.52
CA PRO A 12 -93.43 -3.02 0.66
C PRO A 12 -91.90 -3.11 0.67
N VAL A 13 -91.30 -1.98 0.31
CA VAL A 13 -89.91 -1.60 0.52
C VAL A 13 -89.55 -1.73 2.00
N LEU A 14 -88.48 -2.47 2.29
CA LEU A 14 -87.85 -2.50 3.61
C LEU A 14 -86.36 -2.15 3.44
N MET A 15 -86.06 -0.92 3.82
CA MET A 15 -84.74 -0.40 4.14
C MET A 15 -84.24 -1.19 5.37
N GLY A 16 -83.12 -1.89 5.24
CA GLY A 16 -82.56 -2.74 6.30
C GLY A 16 -81.05 -2.90 6.12
N MET A 17 -80.33 -2.50 7.15
CA MET A 17 -78.88 -2.36 7.25
C MET A 17 -78.10 -3.63 6.82
N HIS A 18 -77.14 -3.48 5.90
CA HIS A 18 -76.06 -4.45 5.70
C HIS A 18 -74.73 -3.77 6.03
N GLN A 19 -74.41 -3.74 7.32
CA GLN A 19 -73.09 -3.40 7.82
C GLN A 19 -72.23 -4.67 7.75
N ARG A 20 -71.46 -4.85 6.66
CA ARG A 20 -70.44 -5.90 6.58
C ARG A 20 -69.05 -5.28 6.58
N ASN A 21 -68.29 -5.67 7.59
CA ASN A 21 -66.87 -5.39 7.83
C ASN A 21 -66.01 -5.47 6.56
N THR A 22 -65.71 -4.31 5.97
CA THR A 22 -64.49 -4.13 5.19
C THR A 22 -63.37 -3.80 6.18
N LEU A 23 -62.77 -4.84 6.77
CA LEU A 23 -61.52 -4.67 7.49
C LEU A 23 -60.53 -3.95 6.58
N ASN A 24 -60.07 -2.81 7.08
CA ASN A 24 -59.41 -1.74 6.37
C ASN A 24 -57.99 -2.15 5.94
N THR A 25 -57.90 -2.99 4.90
CA THR A 25 -56.65 -3.47 4.29
C THR A 25 -55.77 -2.33 3.77
N GLN A 26 -56.37 -1.18 3.41
CA GLN A 26 -55.64 0.03 3.04
C GLN A 26 -54.93 0.69 4.24
N SER A 27 -55.55 0.72 5.43
CA SER A 27 -54.91 1.26 6.64
C SER A 27 -53.74 0.40 7.12
N LEU A 28 -53.86 -0.93 7.03
CA LEU A 28 -52.79 -1.87 7.38
C LEU A 28 -51.62 -1.80 6.38
N ARG A 29 -51.90 -1.67 5.07
CA ARG A 29 -50.85 -1.43 4.05
C ARG A 29 -50.15 -0.08 4.21
N ARG A 30 -50.89 0.99 4.55
CA ARG A 30 -50.30 2.31 4.82
C ARG A 30 -49.40 2.31 6.05
N ASN A 31 -49.82 1.63 7.14
CA ASN A 31 -49.01 1.51 8.36
C ASN A 31 -47.80 0.58 8.18
N ALA A 32 -47.91 -0.48 7.38
CA ALA A 32 -46.77 -1.31 7.03
C ALA A 32 -45.76 -0.55 6.14
N GLY A 33 -46.24 0.20 5.14
CA GLY A 33 -45.40 1.02 4.27
C GLY A 33 -44.73 2.19 4.99
N SER A 34 -45.41 2.83 5.95
CA SER A 34 -44.82 3.90 6.78
C SER A 34 -43.77 3.36 7.76
N LYS A 35 -44.01 2.20 8.38
CA LYS A 35 -43.01 1.51 9.21
C LYS A 35 -41.82 1.01 8.39
N LEU A 36 -42.04 0.49 7.18
CA LEU A 36 -40.96 0.07 6.29
C LEU A 36 -40.12 1.27 5.83
N ASN A 37 -40.77 2.40 5.50
CA ASN A 37 -40.07 3.64 5.15
C ASN A 37 -39.33 4.22 6.35
N PHE A 38 -39.88 4.12 7.57
CA PHE A 38 -39.20 4.52 8.80
C PHE A 38 -37.99 3.63 9.10
N LEU A 39 -38.12 2.30 9.00
CA LEU A 39 -37.04 1.34 9.18
C LEU A 39 -35.96 1.47 8.08
N CYS A 40 -36.35 1.67 6.82
CA CYS A 40 -35.41 1.96 5.73
C CYS A 40 -34.72 3.31 5.92
N ARG A 41 -35.40 4.30 6.50
CA ARG A 41 -34.82 5.60 6.86
C ARG A 41 -33.86 5.48 8.05
N GLU A 42 -34.18 4.67 9.06
CA GLU A 42 -33.28 4.34 10.18
C GLU A 42 -32.05 3.56 9.70
N LEU A 43 -32.23 2.53 8.88
CA LEU A 43 -31.17 1.71 8.29
C LEU A 43 -30.29 2.48 7.29
N SER A 44 -30.81 3.55 6.68
CA SER A 44 -30.02 4.47 5.85
C SER A 44 -29.35 5.60 6.64
N THR A 45 -29.80 5.88 7.87
CA THR A 45 -29.12 6.80 8.80
C THR A 45 -28.00 6.15 9.60
N THR A 46 -27.96 4.81 9.72
CA THR A 46 -26.85 4.09 10.36
C THR A 46 -25.75 3.77 9.35
N GLY A 47 -25.13 4.80 8.79
CA GLY A 47 -23.79 4.62 8.24
C GLY A 47 -22.85 4.12 9.35
N PRO A 48 -21.78 3.37 9.04
CA PRO A 48 -20.77 3.06 10.04
C PRO A 48 -20.33 4.38 10.71
N PRO A 49 -20.10 4.39 12.04
CA PRO A 49 -19.71 5.60 12.73
C PRO A 49 -18.53 6.26 12.00
N PRO A 50 -18.54 7.60 11.84
CA PRO A 50 -17.53 8.28 11.05
C PRO A 50 -16.14 7.93 11.59
N VAL A 51 -15.30 7.37 10.73
CA VAL A 51 -13.94 7.00 11.11
C VAL A 51 -13.17 8.28 11.43
N ASN A 52 -12.47 8.31 12.57
CA ASN A 52 -11.71 9.48 12.96
C ASN A 52 -10.55 9.72 11.97
N PRO A 53 -10.49 10.87 11.26
CA PRO A 53 -9.44 11.16 10.28
C PRO A 53 -8.03 11.24 10.88
N GLN A 54 -7.90 11.44 12.19
CA GLN A 54 -6.60 11.42 12.89
C GLN A 54 -5.86 10.09 12.70
N ILE A 55 -6.59 8.97 12.60
CA ILE A 55 -6.00 7.65 12.35
C ILE A 55 -5.37 7.62 10.94
N GLY A 56 -6.02 8.26 9.96
CA GLY A 56 -5.50 8.36 8.60
C GLY A 56 -4.21 9.18 8.56
N TRP A 57 -4.18 10.32 9.26
CA TRP A 57 -2.98 11.16 9.37
C TRP A 57 -1.85 10.47 10.11
N TRP A 58 -2.14 9.71 11.16
CA TRP A 58 -1.14 8.89 11.85
C TRP A 58 -0.53 7.84 10.91
N LEU A 59 -1.35 7.07 10.19
CA LEU A 59 -0.88 6.05 9.25
C LEU A 59 -0.09 6.67 8.09
N ALA A 60 -0.54 7.80 7.55
CA ALA A 60 0.17 8.55 6.51
C ALA A 60 1.52 9.08 7.04
N GLY A 61 1.54 9.60 8.27
CA GLY A 61 2.75 10.04 8.95
C GLY A 61 3.75 8.90 9.13
N CYS A 62 3.30 7.74 9.63
CA CYS A 62 4.13 6.54 9.68
C CYS A 62 4.65 6.14 8.30
N GLY A 63 3.83 6.23 7.25
CA GLY A 63 4.26 6.01 5.87
C GLY A 63 5.37 6.98 5.45
N GLY A 64 5.24 8.26 5.78
CA GLY A 64 6.26 9.28 5.54
C GLY A 64 7.58 8.98 6.26
N VAL A 65 7.54 8.59 7.55
CA VAL A 65 8.75 8.23 8.30
C VAL A 65 9.39 6.95 7.74
N VAL A 66 8.60 5.94 7.35
CA VAL A 66 9.11 4.73 6.67
C VAL A 66 9.75 5.10 5.32
N GLY A 67 9.17 6.02 4.56
CA GLY A 67 9.78 6.54 3.33
C GLY A 67 11.12 7.24 3.59
N GLY A 68 11.18 8.05 4.66
CA GLY A 68 12.44 8.66 5.13
C GLY A 68 13.49 7.63 5.55
N MET A 69 13.07 6.55 6.23
CA MET A 69 13.95 5.44 6.59
C MET A 69 14.53 4.73 5.38
N VAL A 70 13.73 4.51 4.33
CA VAL A 70 14.24 3.98 3.07
C VAL A 70 15.31 4.91 2.48
N ALA A 71 15.09 6.23 2.46
CA ALA A 71 16.08 7.20 1.97
C ALA A 71 17.39 7.18 2.78
N VAL A 72 17.30 7.23 4.11
CA VAL A 72 18.45 7.18 5.02
C VAL A 72 19.19 5.84 4.92
N GLY A 73 18.47 4.72 4.80
CA GLY A 73 19.06 3.41 4.55
C GLY A 73 19.77 3.32 3.20
N GLY A 74 19.19 3.94 2.16
CA GLY A 74 19.82 4.10 0.85
C GLY A 74 21.13 4.87 0.92
N LEU A 75 21.14 6.01 1.65
CA LEU A 75 22.35 6.79 1.89
C LEU A 75 23.40 5.99 2.67
N THR A 76 23.01 5.33 3.77
CA THR A 76 23.89 4.44 4.57
C THR A 76 24.55 3.37 3.71
N ARG A 77 23.85 2.86 2.70
CA ARG A 77 24.43 1.93 1.72
C ARG A 77 25.37 2.63 0.75
N LEU A 78 24.95 3.76 0.17
CA LEU A 78 25.72 4.50 -0.85
C LEU A 78 27.04 5.05 -0.28
N THR A 79 27.07 5.39 1.01
CA THR A 79 28.26 5.84 1.74
C THR A 79 29.09 4.69 2.31
N LYS A 80 28.69 3.43 2.06
CA LYS A 80 29.32 2.21 2.59
C LYS A 80 29.47 2.28 4.11
N SER A 81 28.35 2.52 4.77
CA SER A 81 28.30 2.77 6.22
C SER A 81 27.58 1.67 6.99
N GLY A 82 26.89 0.74 6.33
CA GLY A 82 26.01 -0.24 6.98
C GLY A 82 26.68 -1.32 7.84
N LEU A 83 28.01 -1.28 8.03
CA LEU A 83 28.80 -2.24 8.82
C LEU A 83 29.79 -1.55 9.79
N SER A 84 29.63 -0.24 10.00
CA SER A 84 30.47 0.57 10.90
C SER A 84 30.20 0.32 12.40
N MET A 85 28.97 -0.07 12.77
CA MET A 85 28.57 -0.38 14.15
C MET A 85 28.55 -1.88 14.40
N THR A 86 29.63 -2.35 15.02
CA THR A 86 29.95 -3.78 15.18
C THR A 86 29.29 -4.41 16.41
N GLU A 87 28.99 -3.63 17.45
CA GLU A 87 28.17 -4.06 18.57
C GLU A 87 26.67 -3.93 18.25
N TRP A 88 25.92 -4.96 18.65
CA TRP A 88 24.46 -4.94 18.62
C TRP A 88 23.91 -5.06 20.04
N ARG A 89 23.11 -4.08 20.46
CA ARG A 89 22.34 -4.10 21.70
C ARG A 89 20.88 -3.83 21.39
N LEU A 90 19.97 -4.55 22.05
CA LEU A 90 18.53 -4.43 21.81
C LEU A 90 18.03 -3.00 22.09
N GLN A 91 18.40 -2.42 23.24
CA GLN A 91 18.05 -1.03 23.58
C GLN A 91 18.76 0.01 22.68
N GLY A 92 19.81 -0.40 21.95
CA GLY A 92 20.75 0.50 21.30
C GLY A 92 21.93 0.84 22.20
N SER A 93 23.07 1.17 21.59
CA SER A 93 24.20 1.79 22.27
C SER A 93 24.10 3.31 22.12
N MET A 94 24.46 4.04 23.17
CA MET A 94 24.69 5.48 23.04
C MET A 94 25.86 5.71 22.07
N PHE A 95 25.82 6.80 21.31
CA PHE A 95 26.96 7.21 20.49
C PHE A 95 28.15 7.59 21.39
N PRO A 96 29.40 7.46 20.92
CA PRO A 96 30.58 7.86 21.71
C PRO A 96 30.53 9.35 22.06
N LEU A 97 30.62 9.67 23.36
CA LEU A 97 30.45 11.02 23.89
C LEU A 97 31.76 11.81 23.94
N ASN A 98 32.91 11.13 23.99
CA ASN A 98 34.23 11.73 24.09
C ASN A 98 35.23 11.07 23.13
N GLU A 99 36.40 11.67 23.00
CA GLU A 99 37.44 11.23 22.06
C GLU A 99 37.99 9.83 22.37
N GLU A 100 38.10 9.48 23.66
CA GLU A 100 38.53 8.15 24.10
C GLU A 100 37.58 7.06 23.59
N GLN A 101 36.27 7.21 23.83
CA GLN A 101 35.25 6.28 23.35
C GLN A 101 35.22 6.19 21.81
N TRP A 102 35.46 7.31 21.11
CA TRP A 102 35.56 7.31 19.65
C TRP A 102 36.76 6.48 19.17
N ASN A 103 37.89 6.60 19.85
CA ASN A 103 39.08 5.81 19.55
C ASN A 103 38.87 4.32 19.86
N GLU A 104 38.17 3.97 20.95
CA GLU A 104 37.82 2.58 21.26
C GLU A 104 36.93 1.94 20.19
N GLU A 105 35.86 2.63 19.77
CA GLU A 105 34.99 2.14 18.70
C GLU A 105 35.75 2.02 17.37
N PHE A 106 36.63 2.98 17.06
CA PHE A 106 37.44 2.93 15.86
C PHE A 106 38.43 1.76 15.88
N GLN A 107 39.14 1.55 16.99
CA GLN A 107 40.02 0.38 17.18
C GLN A 107 39.25 -0.93 17.08
N ARG A 108 37.99 -0.98 17.52
CA ARG A 108 37.13 -2.15 17.33
C ARG A 108 36.80 -2.35 15.86
N TYR A 109 36.41 -1.28 15.15
CA TYR A 109 36.14 -1.31 13.71
C TYR A 109 37.33 -1.80 12.88
N GLN A 110 38.55 -1.41 13.26
CA GLN A 110 39.80 -1.84 12.60
C GLN A 110 40.00 -3.37 12.58
N LYS A 111 39.38 -4.11 13.50
CA LYS A 111 39.44 -5.57 13.55
C LYS A 111 38.58 -6.25 12.49
N TYR A 112 37.66 -5.51 11.87
CA TYR A 112 36.71 -6.07 10.91
C TYR A 112 37.23 -6.01 9.47
N PRO A 113 36.81 -6.97 8.62
CA PRO A 113 37.30 -7.07 7.25
C PRO A 113 37.01 -5.85 6.37
N GLU A 114 35.92 -5.11 6.62
CA GLU A 114 35.57 -3.92 5.84
C GLU A 114 36.65 -2.83 5.98
N PHE A 115 37.18 -2.61 7.19
CA PHE A 115 38.30 -1.70 7.40
C PHE A 115 39.56 -2.17 6.67
N GLN A 116 39.83 -3.49 6.71
CA GLN A 116 40.99 -4.09 6.04
C GLN A 116 40.96 -3.94 4.51
N GLN A 117 39.77 -3.73 3.92
CA GLN A 117 39.63 -3.41 2.49
C GLN A 117 39.77 -1.91 2.21
N ARG A 118 39.36 -1.05 3.15
CA ARG A 118 39.40 0.41 3.05
C ARG A 118 40.61 1.00 3.77
N LYS A 119 41.76 0.32 3.68
CA LYS A 119 43.02 0.68 4.36
C LYS A 119 43.25 2.20 4.26
N ASP A 120 43.77 2.79 5.33
CA ASP A 120 44.08 4.23 5.45
C ASP A 120 42.91 5.17 5.83
N MET A 121 41.79 4.64 6.31
CA MET A 121 40.70 5.47 6.85
C MET A 121 41.10 6.20 8.13
N SER A 122 40.82 7.50 8.19
CA SER A 122 41.00 8.35 9.38
C SER A 122 39.82 8.24 10.36
N LEU A 123 40.01 8.68 11.61
CA LEU A 123 38.94 8.73 12.61
C LEU A 123 37.76 9.62 12.16
N ASN A 124 38.02 10.70 11.42
CA ASN A 124 36.96 11.60 10.95
C ASN A 124 36.10 10.98 9.85
N GLU A 125 36.72 10.19 8.96
CA GLU A 125 35.99 9.40 7.96
C GLU A 125 35.18 8.29 8.63
N PHE A 126 35.74 7.63 9.64
CA PHE A 126 35.00 6.66 10.47
C PHE A 126 33.77 7.28 11.13
N LYS A 127 33.90 8.47 11.75
CA LYS A 127 32.76 9.20 12.34
C LYS A 127 31.65 9.44 11.32
N THR A 128 32.01 9.79 10.08
CA THR A 128 31.03 10.04 9.01
C THR A 128 30.21 8.79 8.69
N ILE A 129 30.86 7.64 8.53
CA ILE A 129 30.13 6.39 8.27
C ILE A 129 29.33 5.94 9.51
N PHE A 130 29.88 6.10 10.70
CA PHE A 130 29.19 5.77 11.95
C PHE A 130 27.88 6.55 12.10
N TRP A 131 27.88 7.86 11.80
CA TRP A 131 26.69 8.70 11.93
C TRP A 131 25.55 8.28 11.01
N TRP A 132 25.84 7.86 9.78
CA TRP A 132 24.81 7.34 8.88
C TRP A 132 24.17 6.07 9.42
N GLU A 133 24.98 5.12 9.88
CA GLU A 133 24.45 3.87 10.42
C GLU A 133 23.70 4.07 11.75
N TYR A 134 24.25 4.87 12.66
CA TYR A 134 23.61 5.23 13.92
C TYR A 134 22.27 5.92 13.66
N GLY A 135 22.24 6.92 12.78
CA GLY A 135 21.03 7.64 12.39
C GLY A 135 19.97 6.69 11.81
N HIS A 136 20.36 5.79 10.90
CA HIS A 136 19.48 4.78 10.33
C HIS A 136 18.90 3.85 11.42
N ARG A 137 19.74 3.36 12.34
CA ARG A 137 19.34 2.48 13.46
C ARG A 137 18.42 3.19 14.46
N MET A 138 18.67 4.46 14.76
CA MET A 138 17.82 5.26 15.66
C MET A 138 16.48 5.59 15.01
N LEU A 139 16.48 5.92 13.72
CA LEU A 139 15.26 6.17 12.96
C LEU A 139 14.36 4.92 12.91
N GLY A 140 14.93 3.72 12.75
CA GLY A 140 14.18 2.46 12.84
C GLY A 140 13.47 2.27 14.19
N ARG A 141 14.13 2.63 15.31
CA ARG A 141 13.50 2.59 16.66
C ARG A 141 12.40 3.64 16.80
N PHE A 142 12.67 4.84 16.31
CA PHE A 142 11.69 5.93 16.31
C PHE A 142 10.42 5.56 15.54
N ILE A 143 10.52 4.89 14.39
CA ILE A 143 9.36 4.36 13.66
C ILE A 143 8.53 3.41 14.54
N GLY A 144 9.20 2.52 15.26
CA GLY A 144 8.54 1.62 16.21
C GLY A 144 7.70 2.39 17.23
N LEU A 145 8.25 3.46 17.82
CA LEU A 145 7.53 4.32 18.75
C LEU A 145 6.37 5.08 18.08
N CYS A 146 6.62 5.68 16.90
CA CYS A 146 5.60 6.38 16.12
C CYS A 146 4.40 5.50 15.75
N PHE A 147 4.61 4.19 15.61
CA PHE A 147 3.52 3.26 15.34
C PHE A 147 2.90 2.72 16.62
N VAL A 148 3.69 2.14 17.53
CA VAL A 148 3.19 1.41 18.70
C VAL A 148 2.46 2.33 19.68
N VAL A 149 2.98 3.54 19.94
CA VAL A 149 2.36 4.45 20.93
C VAL A 149 0.96 4.90 20.49
N PRO A 150 0.76 5.46 19.28
CA PRO A 150 -0.59 5.82 18.84
C PRO A 150 -1.46 4.60 18.60
N PHE A 151 -0.91 3.48 18.11
CA PHE A 151 -1.68 2.24 17.94
C PHE A 151 -2.28 1.78 19.27
N THR A 152 -1.48 1.78 20.33
CA THR A 152 -1.90 1.41 21.69
C THR A 152 -2.97 2.36 22.20
N TYR A 153 -2.74 3.67 22.09
CA TYR A 153 -3.71 4.70 22.49
C TYR A 153 -5.05 4.56 21.74
N PHE A 154 -5.04 4.50 20.41
CA PHE A 154 -6.25 4.40 19.60
C PHE A 154 -6.98 3.06 19.81
N SER A 155 -6.25 1.98 20.07
CA SER A 155 -6.82 0.68 20.42
C SER A 155 -7.55 0.73 21.76
N PHE A 156 -6.91 1.26 22.81
CA PHE A 156 -7.53 1.40 24.13
C PHE A 156 -8.76 2.32 24.10
N ARG A 157 -8.71 3.40 23.31
CA ARG A 157 -9.83 4.33 23.13
C ARG A 157 -10.90 3.81 22.18
N ARG A 158 -10.76 2.59 21.63
CA ARG A 158 -11.67 1.98 20.64
C ARG A 158 -11.94 2.89 19.43
N MET A 159 -10.94 3.67 19.04
CA MET A 159 -11.03 4.60 17.91
C MET A 159 -10.78 3.89 16.57
N ILE A 160 -10.00 2.80 16.59
CA ILE A 160 -9.69 2.01 15.39
C ILE A 160 -10.91 1.15 15.02
N PRO A 161 -11.45 1.26 13.80
CA PRO A 161 -12.56 0.42 13.38
C PRO A 161 -12.11 -1.04 13.21
N ASN A 162 -13.01 -1.98 13.49
CA ASN A 162 -12.71 -3.43 13.53
C ASN A 162 -12.07 -3.98 12.24
N TRP A 163 -12.40 -3.41 11.07
CA TRP A 163 -11.81 -3.83 9.79
C TRP A 163 -10.35 -3.39 9.62
N LEU A 164 -9.93 -2.33 10.31
CA LEU A 164 -8.58 -1.77 10.22
C LEU A 164 -7.65 -2.43 11.26
N LEU A 165 -8.20 -2.87 12.39
CA LEU A 165 -7.43 -3.49 13.48
C LEU A 165 -6.53 -4.66 13.02
N PRO A 166 -7.00 -5.68 12.26
CA PRO A 166 -6.11 -6.76 11.81
C PRO A 166 -5.01 -6.25 10.86
N ARG A 167 -5.25 -5.18 10.09
CA ARG A 167 -4.21 -4.57 9.24
C ARG A 167 -3.16 -3.86 10.08
N CYS A 168 -3.55 -3.15 11.14
CA CYS A 168 -2.60 -2.54 12.07
C CYS A 168 -1.71 -3.58 12.75
N TRP A 169 -2.27 -4.72 13.16
CA TRP A 169 -1.49 -5.85 13.67
C TRP A 169 -0.54 -6.43 12.61
N GLY A 170 -1.00 -6.60 11.37
CA GLY A 170 -0.15 -7.03 10.26
C GLY A 170 1.00 -6.05 10.00
N LEU A 171 0.73 -4.75 10.01
CA LEU A 171 1.74 -3.69 9.85
C LEU A 171 2.75 -3.67 11.00
N LEU A 172 2.30 -3.89 12.24
CA LEU A 172 3.19 -4.06 13.39
C LEU A 172 4.10 -5.29 13.20
N GLY A 173 3.54 -6.41 12.76
CA GLY A 173 4.30 -7.62 12.46
C GLY A 173 5.34 -7.42 11.34
N LEU A 174 4.97 -6.71 10.27
CA LEU A 174 5.91 -6.32 9.21
C LEU A 174 7.03 -5.42 9.73
N GLY A 175 6.70 -4.43 10.58
CA GLY A 175 7.68 -3.56 11.24
C GLY A 175 8.64 -4.31 12.18
N ALA A 176 8.13 -5.28 12.94
CA ALA A 176 8.98 -6.13 13.77
C ALA A 176 9.91 -7.00 12.90
N THR A 177 9.37 -7.58 11.82
CA THR A 177 10.15 -8.36 10.85
C THR A 177 11.21 -7.53 10.15
N GLN A 178 10.96 -6.24 9.89
CA GLN A 178 11.96 -5.30 9.37
C GLN A 178 13.19 -5.21 10.27
N GLY A 179 12.99 -5.10 11.59
CA GLY A 179 14.09 -5.11 12.55
C GLY A 179 14.89 -6.42 12.54
N LEU A 180 14.20 -7.57 12.44
CA LEU A 180 14.83 -8.89 12.35
C LEU A 180 15.67 -9.05 11.07
N VAL A 181 15.13 -8.64 9.92
CA VAL A 181 15.82 -8.70 8.63
C VAL A 181 17.00 -7.72 8.60
N GLY A 182 16.86 -6.53 9.17
CA GLY A 182 17.95 -5.56 9.31
C GLY A 182 19.08 -6.09 10.18
N TRP A 183 18.77 -6.74 11.31
CA TRP A 183 19.77 -7.43 12.13
C TRP A 183 20.46 -8.56 11.36
N TRP A 184 19.70 -9.37 10.62
CA TRP A 184 20.25 -10.44 9.78
C TRP A 184 21.21 -9.89 8.73
N MET A 185 20.88 -8.78 8.06
CA MET A 185 21.76 -8.11 7.10
C MET A 185 23.10 -7.71 7.70
N VAL A 186 23.09 -7.04 8.86
CA VAL A 186 24.33 -6.58 9.53
C VAL A 186 25.16 -7.76 10.01
N LYS A 187 24.54 -8.67 10.80
CA LYS A 187 25.25 -9.83 11.38
C LYS A 187 25.97 -10.65 10.29
N SER A 188 25.30 -10.84 9.17
CA SER A 188 25.82 -11.63 8.06
C SER A 188 26.81 -10.88 7.15
N GLY A 189 26.88 -9.55 7.23
CA GLY A 189 27.92 -8.75 6.56
C GLY A 189 29.22 -8.65 7.38
N LEU A 190 29.13 -8.80 8.71
CA LEU A 190 30.30 -8.79 9.61
C LEU A 190 31.07 -10.13 9.62
N ASN A 191 30.43 -11.23 9.22
CA ASN A 191 31.01 -12.58 9.24
C ASN A 191 31.78 -12.89 7.96
N ILE A 192 33.10 -13.08 8.05
CA ILE A 192 34.01 -13.34 6.91
C ILE A 192 33.48 -14.45 6.00
N GLU A 193 33.14 -15.62 6.55
CA GLU A 193 32.66 -16.77 5.76
C GLU A 193 31.43 -16.44 4.91
N THR A 194 30.47 -15.70 5.47
CA THR A 194 29.24 -15.33 4.74
C THR A 194 29.43 -14.12 3.83
N SER A 195 30.45 -13.30 4.08
CA SER A 195 30.82 -12.15 3.26
C SER A 195 31.66 -12.55 2.06
N SER A 196 32.49 -13.59 2.20
CA SER A 196 33.31 -14.20 1.14
C SER A 196 32.60 -15.31 0.37
N ALA A 197 31.46 -15.80 0.87
CA ALA A 197 30.64 -16.84 0.23
C ALA A 197 30.14 -16.52 -1.20
N PHE A 198 30.36 -15.31 -1.71
CA PHE A 198 30.13 -14.97 -3.12
C PHE A 198 31.33 -15.26 -4.05
N GLY A 199 32.31 -16.04 -3.58
CA GLY A 199 33.23 -16.82 -4.42
C GLY A 199 34.37 -16.03 -5.08
N ASP A 200 34.48 -14.73 -4.84
CA ASP A 200 35.57 -13.90 -5.33
C ASP A 200 36.28 -13.20 -4.15
N PRO A 201 37.53 -13.57 -3.84
CA PRO A 201 38.31 -12.94 -2.79
C PRO A 201 38.59 -11.44 -3.03
N ASN A 202 38.37 -10.94 -4.25
CA ASN A 202 38.53 -9.53 -4.61
C ASN A 202 37.22 -8.72 -4.52
N LYS A 203 36.07 -9.36 -4.26
CA LYS A 203 34.78 -8.67 -4.18
C LYS A 203 34.62 -8.03 -2.79
N GLU A 204 34.26 -6.73 -2.78
CA GLU A 204 34.09 -5.99 -1.52
C GLU A 204 33.12 -6.70 -0.56
N ILE A 205 33.53 -6.80 0.71
CA ILE A 205 32.76 -7.40 1.80
C ILE A 205 31.56 -6.50 2.08
N ARG A 206 30.38 -7.00 1.72
CA ARG A 206 29.14 -6.23 1.77
C ARG A 206 27.95 -7.13 2.02
N VAL A 207 26.83 -6.50 2.36
CA VAL A 207 25.55 -7.20 2.47
C VAL A 207 25.12 -7.73 1.10
N SER A 208 24.75 -9.00 1.05
CA SER A 208 24.28 -9.66 -0.17
C SER A 208 23.08 -8.93 -0.81
N PRO A 209 23.02 -8.82 -2.16
CA PRO A 209 21.90 -8.21 -2.89
C PRO A 209 20.55 -8.81 -2.52
N TYR A 210 20.49 -10.11 -2.24
CA TYR A 210 19.28 -10.80 -1.83
C TYR A 210 18.74 -10.29 -0.50
N ARG A 211 19.62 -10.04 0.48
CA ARG A 211 19.22 -9.54 1.80
C ARG A 211 18.77 -8.08 1.70
N LEU A 212 19.47 -7.28 0.90
CA LEU A 212 19.09 -5.90 0.60
C LEU A 212 17.72 -5.83 -0.07
N ALA A 213 17.47 -6.66 -1.10
CA ALA A 213 16.18 -6.75 -1.77
C ALA A 213 15.08 -7.24 -0.82
N THR A 214 15.35 -8.23 0.03
CA THR A 214 14.38 -8.69 1.04
C THR A 214 13.98 -7.57 1.99
N HIS A 215 14.97 -6.82 2.49
CA HIS A 215 14.73 -5.73 3.43
C HIS A 215 13.97 -4.57 2.78
N LEU A 216 14.40 -4.12 1.59
CA LEU A 216 13.70 -3.08 0.85
C LEU A 216 12.29 -3.52 0.45
N GLY A 217 12.10 -4.76 0.00
CA GLY A 217 10.80 -5.30 -0.38
C GLY A 217 9.80 -5.24 0.77
N LEU A 218 10.20 -5.71 1.96
CA LEU A 218 9.37 -5.62 3.16
C LEU A 218 9.12 -4.15 3.58
N ALA A 219 10.09 -3.24 3.41
CA ALA A 219 9.91 -1.82 3.67
C ALA A 219 8.87 -1.20 2.70
N LEU A 220 8.98 -1.49 1.41
CA LEU A 220 8.03 -1.07 0.38
C LEU A 220 6.64 -1.66 0.63
N THR A 221 6.53 -2.93 1.03
CA THR A 221 5.24 -3.55 1.38
C THR A 221 4.61 -2.87 2.59
N THR A 222 5.41 -2.55 3.61
CA THR A 222 4.95 -1.79 4.79
C THR A 222 4.47 -0.40 4.39
N TYR A 223 5.24 0.30 3.53
CA TYR A 223 4.89 1.60 2.99
C TYR A 223 3.56 1.57 2.21
N VAL A 224 3.40 0.61 1.29
CA VAL A 224 2.15 0.39 0.54
C VAL A 224 0.99 0.18 1.51
N GLY A 225 1.15 -0.70 2.51
CA GLY A 225 0.11 -0.99 3.50
C GLY A 225 -0.30 0.22 4.34
N LEU A 226 0.67 1.04 4.75
CA LEU A 226 0.44 2.30 5.49
C LEU A 226 -0.31 3.32 4.65
N ILE A 227 0.18 3.62 3.45
CA ILE A 227 -0.44 4.60 2.54
C ILE A 227 -1.85 4.14 2.14
N TRP A 228 -2.02 2.87 1.76
CA TRP A 228 -3.33 2.35 1.39
C TRP A 228 -4.34 2.40 2.55
N SER A 229 -3.89 2.05 3.76
CA SER A 229 -4.75 2.11 4.95
C SER A 229 -5.12 3.56 5.33
N ALA A 230 -4.19 4.51 5.19
CA ALA A 230 -4.47 5.93 5.38
C ALA A 230 -5.53 6.42 4.38
N LEU A 231 -5.40 6.08 3.10
CA LEU A 231 -6.37 6.44 2.06
C LEU A 231 -7.76 5.83 2.32
N ASP A 232 -7.81 4.58 2.83
CA ASP A 232 -9.07 3.96 3.28
C ASP A 232 -9.73 4.76 4.40
N VAL A 233 -8.96 5.18 5.41
CA VAL A 233 -9.47 5.98 6.53
C VAL A 233 -9.95 7.35 6.06
N PHE A 234 -9.17 8.08 5.26
CA PHE A 234 -9.58 9.39 4.75
C PHE A 234 -10.87 9.32 3.92
N LYS A 235 -10.99 8.26 3.12
CA LYS A 235 -12.20 8.03 2.33
C LYS A 235 -13.42 7.71 3.20
N ALA A 236 -13.24 6.85 4.21
CA ALA A 236 -14.30 6.53 5.17
C ALA A 236 -14.72 7.75 6.01
N ALA A 237 -13.77 8.61 6.40
CA ALA A 237 -14.04 9.82 7.18
C ALA A 237 -14.83 10.89 6.40
N THR A 238 -14.60 10.99 5.09
CA THR A 238 -15.23 12.00 4.22
C THR A 238 -16.51 11.50 3.54
N ASN A 239 -16.89 10.23 3.71
CA ASN A 239 -17.95 9.56 2.94
C ASN A 239 -17.84 9.79 1.43
N SER A 240 -16.60 9.97 0.94
CA SER A 240 -16.35 10.35 -0.44
C SER A 240 -16.74 9.20 -1.38
N PRO A 241 -17.55 9.45 -2.42
CA PRO A 241 -17.99 8.39 -3.32
C PRO A 241 -16.80 7.78 -4.09
N PHE A 242 -16.94 6.52 -4.49
CA PHE A 242 -16.06 5.93 -5.49
C PHE A 242 -16.52 6.32 -6.89
N SER A 243 -15.58 6.42 -7.83
CA SER A 243 -15.95 6.53 -9.24
C SER A 243 -16.73 5.26 -9.64
N SER A 244 -17.84 5.44 -10.35
CA SER A 244 -18.68 4.33 -10.81
C SER A 244 -17.89 3.44 -11.78
N THR A 245 -17.60 2.21 -11.39
CA THR A 245 -16.72 1.34 -12.18
C THR A 245 -17.34 0.82 -13.46
N GLN A 246 -18.67 0.82 -13.55
CA GLN A 246 -19.36 0.51 -14.80
C GLN A 246 -19.03 1.52 -15.92
N GLN A 247 -18.72 2.78 -15.56
CA GLN A 247 -18.30 3.82 -16.51
C GLN A 247 -16.78 3.82 -16.76
N LEU A 248 -15.98 3.21 -15.88
CA LEU A 248 -14.51 3.25 -15.96
C LEU A 248 -13.88 2.10 -16.76
N GLY A 249 -14.61 1.03 -17.05
CA GLY A 249 -14.09 -0.12 -17.80
C GLY A 249 -12.83 -0.71 -17.15
N ARG A 250 -11.74 -0.89 -17.93
CA ARG A 250 -10.46 -1.46 -17.46
C ARG A 250 -9.53 -0.49 -16.74
N LEU A 251 -9.92 0.78 -16.56
CA LEU A 251 -9.04 1.80 -15.97
C LEU A 251 -8.55 1.44 -14.54
N PRO A 252 -9.38 0.87 -13.64
CA PRO A 252 -8.91 0.44 -12.32
C PRO A 252 -7.86 -0.68 -12.41
N GLN A 253 -7.98 -1.57 -13.41
CA GLN A 253 -7.00 -2.64 -13.65
C GLN A 253 -5.67 -2.04 -14.10
N PHE A 254 -5.68 -1.07 -15.02
CA PHE A 254 -4.45 -0.39 -15.45
C PHE A 254 -3.76 0.33 -14.30
N ALA A 255 -4.50 1.01 -13.43
CA ALA A 255 -3.91 1.68 -12.26
C ALA A 255 -3.32 0.70 -11.24
N ALA A 256 -3.98 -0.45 -11.02
CA ALA A 256 -3.47 -1.51 -10.15
C ALA A 256 -2.19 -2.15 -10.72
N VAL A 257 -2.20 -2.52 -12.01
CA VAL A 257 -1.03 -3.06 -12.72
C VAL A 257 0.13 -2.06 -12.71
N THR A 258 -0.16 -0.78 -12.93
CA THR A 258 0.85 0.30 -12.85
C THR A 258 1.48 0.36 -11.47
N SER A 259 0.68 0.35 -10.41
CA SER A 259 1.20 0.37 -9.03
C SER A 259 2.08 -0.85 -8.73
N MET A 260 1.70 -2.03 -9.25
CA MET A 260 2.48 -3.26 -9.12
C MET A 260 3.81 -3.18 -9.87
N LEU A 261 3.82 -2.64 -11.09
CA LEU A 261 5.05 -2.46 -11.88
C LEU A 261 5.99 -1.42 -11.27
N VAL A 262 5.45 -0.32 -10.73
CA VAL A 262 6.23 0.67 -9.97
C VAL A 262 6.88 0.01 -8.75
N PHE A 263 6.13 -0.80 -7.98
CA PHE A 263 6.67 -1.56 -6.87
C PHE A 263 7.79 -2.51 -7.30
N ALA A 264 7.57 -3.29 -8.36
CA ALA A 264 8.55 -4.25 -8.87
C ALA A 264 9.84 -3.55 -9.36
N THR A 265 9.70 -2.40 -10.02
CA THR A 265 10.84 -1.60 -10.49
C THR A 265 11.62 -0.97 -9.34
N ALA A 266 10.92 -0.44 -8.32
CA ALA A 266 11.57 0.07 -7.12
C ALA A 266 12.34 -1.05 -6.38
N LEU A 267 11.74 -2.25 -6.30
CA LEU A 267 12.38 -3.42 -5.70
C LEU A 267 13.60 -3.88 -6.50
N SER A 268 13.55 -3.89 -7.84
CA SER A 268 14.70 -4.29 -8.65
C SER A 268 15.90 -3.34 -8.50
N GLY A 269 15.64 -2.08 -8.13
CA GLY A 269 16.68 -1.13 -7.72
C GLY A 269 17.56 -1.61 -6.56
N ALA A 270 17.07 -2.48 -5.67
CA ALA A 270 17.89 -3.10 -4.63
C ALA A 270 18.97 -4.03 -5.20
N PHE A 271 18.69 -4.74 -6.29
CA PHE A 271 19.70 -5.57 -6.96
C PHE A 271 20.72 -4.68 -7.69
N VAL A 272 20.27 -3.59 -8.32
CA VAL A 272 21.18 -2.62 -8.96
C VAL A 272 22.14 -2.02 -7.93
N ALA A 273 21.61 -1.59 -6.79
CA ALA A 273 22.44 -1.10 -5.68
C ALA A 273 23.31 -2.22 -5.11
N GLY A 274 22.77 -3.39 -4.82
CA GLY A 274 23.51 -4.51 -4.21
C GLY A 274 24.72 -4.97 -5.04
N ASN A 275 24.61 -4.94 -6.36
CA ASN A 275 25.65 -5.35 -7.28
C ASN A 275 26.53 -4.19 -7.82
N ASP A 276 26.31 -2.96 -7.36
CA ASP A 276 26.92 -1.75 -7.96
C ASP A 276 26.68 -1.58 -9.46
N ALA A 277 25.58 -2.16 -9.95
CA ALA A 277 25.26 -2.22 -11.37
C ALA A 277 25.04 -0.84 -12.00
N GLY A 278 24.74 0.19 -11.21
CA GLY A 278 24.62 1.57 -11.71
C GLY A 278 25.90 2.14 -12.33
N ARG A 279 27.06 1.51 -12.11
CA ARG A 279 28.38 1.96 -12.63
C ARG A 279 28.94 1.07 -13.74
N ALA A 280 28.20 0.06 -14.20
CA ALA A 280 28.72 -0.91 -15.17
C ALA A 280 28.60 -0.40 -16.61
N TYR A 281 27.40 -0.02 -17.03
CA TYR A 281 27.14 0.55 -18.35
C TYR A 281 26.52 1.93 -18.16
N ASN A 282 27.21 3.00 -18.56
CA ASN A 282 26.79 4.39 -18.31
C ASN A 282 26.39 5.15 -19.59
N THR A 283 26.01 4.42 -20.65
CA THR A 283 25.34 4.96 -21.84
C THR A 283 23.83 4.73 -21.78
N PHE A 284 23.06 5.48 -22.57
CA PHE A 284 21.60 5.36 -22.69
C PHE A 284 21.13 5.78 -24.09
N PRO A 285 20.14 5.10 -24.73
CA PRO A 285 19.34 4.00 -24.21
C PRO A 285 20.03 2.63 -24.31
N LYS A 286 21.02 2.47 -25.19
CA LYS A 286 21.81 1.26 -25.35
C LYS A 286 22.70 0.99 -24.11
N MET A 287 23.20 -0.24 -23.99
CA MET A 287 24.15 -0.61 -22.92
C MET A 287 25.58 -0.27 -23.33
N THR A 288 25.92 -0.41 -24.60
CA THR A 288 27.18 0.08 -25.19
C THR A 288 26.87 0.85 -26.47
N ASP A 289 27.88 1.42 -27.13
CA ASP A 289 27.68 2.19 -28.37
C ASP A 289 26.99 1.34 -29.46
N ASP A 290 27.36 0.05 -29.53
CA ASP A 290 26.88 -0.88 -30.57
C ASP A 290 25.85 -1.91 -30.09
N SER A 291 25.63 -2.08 -28.77
CA SER A 291 24.75 -3.15 -28.26
C SER A 291 23.64 -2.67 -27.32
N TRP A 292 22.43 -3.18 -27.57
CA TRP A 292 21.26 -3.01 -26.69
C TRP A 292 21.35 -3.85 -25.41
N MET A 293 22.11 -4.94 -25.43
CA MET A 293 22.24 -5.89 -24.34
C MET A 293 23.71 -5.98 -23.88
N PRO A 294 23.99 -6.22 -22.59
CA PRO A 294 25.34 -6.53 -22.13
C PRO A 294 25.88 -7.79 -22.84
N PRO A 295 27.12 -7.77 -23.34
CA PRO A 295 27.73 -8.93 -23.97
C PRO A 295 27.97 -10.10 -22.99
N ASP A 296 28.01 -9.81 -21.70
CA ASP A 296 28.30 -10.74 -20.61
C ASP A 296 27.04 -11.25 -19.90
N MET A 297 25.85 -11.14 -20.52
CA MET A 297 24.56 -11.35 -19.84
C MET A 297 24.37 -12.73 -19.18
N PHE A 298 25.01 -13.79 -19.70
CA PHE A 298 24.77 -15.18 -19.27
C PHE A 298 26.04 -15.93 -18.84
N ILE A 299 27.05 -15.22 -18.35
CA ILE A 299 28.34 -15.82 -17.95
C ILE A 299 28.25 -16.67 -16.67
N LEU A 300 27.32 -16.38 -15.76
CA LEU A 300 27.20 -17.11 -14.50
C LEU A 300 26.41 -18.40 -14.66
N THR A 301 26.85 -19.46 -13.98
CA THR A 301 26.14 -20.72 -13.85
C THR A 301 25.65 -20.94 -12.41
N PRO A 302 24.44 -21.47 -12.20
CA PRO A 302 23.35 -21.65 -13.19
C PRO A 302 22.78 -20.32 -13.74
N ILE A 303 22.15 -20.38 -14.94
CA ILE A 303 21.71 -19.19 -15.72
C ILE A 303 20.89 -18.19 -14.91
N TYR A 304 20.01 -18.65 -14.02
CA TYR A 304 19.13 -17.76 -13.24
C TYR A 304 19.91 -16.76 -12.36
N ARG A 305 21.15 -17.07 -11.97
CA ARG A 305 21.98 -16.17 -11.16
C ARG A 305 22.29 -14.87 -11.88
N ASN A 306 22.34 -14.88 -13.22
CA ASN A 306 22.64 -13.67 -13.97
C ASN A 306 21.60 -12.57 -13.73
N PHE A 307 20.31 -12.90 -13.61
CA PHE A 307 19.25 -11.92 -13.38
C PHE A 307 19.32 -11.23 -12.00
N PHE A 308 20.16 -11.73 -11.07
CA PHE A 308 20.23 -11.21 -9.69
C PHE A 308 21.65 -10.84 -9.23
N GLU A 309 22.69 -11.44 -9.83
CA GLU A 309 24.08 -11.31 -9.41
C GLU A 309 25.00 -10.80 -10.52
N ASN A 310 24.63 -10.95 -11.79
CA ASN A 310 25.42 -10.42 -12.90
C ASN A 310 25.15 -8.92 -13.02
N THR A 311 26.22 -8.13 -12.84
CA THR A 311 26.15 -6.67 -12.81
C THR A 311 25.54 -6.08 -14.08
N GLY A 312 25.93 -6.56 -15.27
CA GLY A 312 25.38 -6.08 -16.54
C GLY A 312 23.91 -6.45 -16.71
N THR A 313 23.56 -7.71 -16.48
CA THR A 313 22.19 -8.23 -16.61
C THR A 313 21.23 -7.54 -15.64
N VAL A 314 21.62 -7.40 -14.37
CA VAL A 314 20.81 -6.71 -13.36
C VAL A 314 20.52 -5.25 -13.75
N GLN A 315 21.52 -4.55 -14.31
CA GLN A 315 21.32 -3.19 -14.78
C GLN A 315 20.34 -3.15 -15.97
N PHE A 316 20.52 -4.05 -16.93
CA PHE A 316 19.64 -4.18 -18.09
C PHE A 316 18.20 -4.50 -17.69
N ASP A 317 17.99 -5.48 -16.81
CA ASP A 317 16.68 -5.88 -16.31
C ASP A 317 15.95 -4.71 -15.64
N HIS A 318 16.66 -3.91 -14.83
CA HIS A 318 16.09 -2.72 -14.21
C HIS A 318 15.68 -1.67 -15.24
N ARG A 319 16.50 -1.45 -16.29
CA ARG A 319 16.15 -0.54 -17.41
C ARG A 319 14.91 -1.04 -18.17
N CYS A 320 14.80 -2.35 -18.43
CA CYS A 320 13.63 -2.96 -19.05
C CYS A 320 12.37 -2.80 -18.19
N LEU A 321 12.47 -3.05 -16.88
CA LEU A 321 11.37 -2.82 -15.93
C LEU A 321 10.96 -1.34 -15.85
N ALA A 322 11.91 -0.41 -15.90
CA ALA A 322 11.64 1.02 -15.94
C ALA A 322 10.91 1.42 -17.24
N ALA A 323 11.32 0.88 -18.40
CA ALA A 323 10.64 1.09 -19.67
C ALA A 323 9.21 0.52 -19.65
N LEU A 324 9.02 -0.70 -19.14
CA LEU A 324 7.70 -1.33 -19.01
C LEU A 324 6.79 -0.54 -18.06
N THR A 325 7.32 -0.06 -16.94
CA THR A 325 6.60 0.79 -15.99
C THR A 325 6.20 2.12 -16.62
N THR A 326 7.11 2.73 -17.40
CA THR A 326 6.83 3.96 -18.15
C THR A 326 5.68 3.74 -19.14
N ALA A 327 5.72 2.64 -19.91
CA ALA A 327 4.65 2.28 -20.83
C ALA A 327 3.32 2.03 -20.10
N ALA A 328 3.34 1.40 -18.93
CA ALA A 328 2.14 1.15 -18.12
C ALA A 328 1.51 2.46 -17.62
N VAL A 329 2.31 3.40 -17.09
CA VAL A 329 1.82 4.71 -16.66
C VAL A 329 1.25 5.48 -17.86
N ILE A 330 1.96 5.54 -18.99
CA ILE A 330 1.46 6.21 -20.21
C ILE A 330 0.14 5.60 -20.66
N THR A 331 0.04 4.26 -20.68
CA THR A 331 -1.19 3.55 -21.03
C THR A 331 -2.34 3.90 -20.08
N GLN A 332 -2.08 3.95 -18.77
CA GLN A 332 -3.06 4.38 -17.78
C GLN A 332 -3.51 5.83 -18.04
N LEU A 333 -2.57 6.76 -18.29
CA LEU A 333 -2.88 8.16 -18.59
C LEU A 333 -3.73 8.28 -19.85
N MET A 334 -3.34 7.63 -20.94
CA MET A 334 -4.10 7.63 -22.19
C MET A 334 -5.50 7.03 -22.01
N ALA A 335 -5.63 5.93 -21.27
CA ALA A 335 -6.92 5.31 -20.97
C ALA A 335 -7.82 6.18 -20.05
N THR A 336 -7.23 7.14 -19.35
CA THR A 336 -7.93 8.11 -18.49
C THR A 336 -8.50 9.27 -19.30
N LEU A 337 -7.82 9.73 -20.36
CA LEU A 337 -8.18 10.94 -21.10
C LEU A 337 -9.65 10.98 -21.58
N PRO A 338 -10.20 9.94 -22.23
CA PRO A 338 -11.60 9.96 -22.71
C PRO A 338 -12.63 10.04 -21.57
N LYS A 339 -12.22 9.69 -20.34
CA LYS A 339 -13.07 9.63 -19.15
C LYS A 339 -12.86 10.82 -18.23
N TRP A 340 -11.95 11.74 -18.56
CA TRP A 340 -11.47 12.78 -17.64
C TRP A 340 -12.60 13.58 -16.98
N ASN A 341 -13.60 13.99 -17.75
CA ASN A 341 -14.72 14.79 -17.24
C ASN A 341 -15.64 14.04 -16.27
N GLN A 342 -15.58 12.70 -16.26
CA GLN A 342 -16.37 11.84 -15.38
C GLN A 342 -15.63 11.53 -14.06
N LEU A 343 -14.35 11.90 -13.94
CA LEU A 343 -13.52 11.60 -12.78
C LEU A 343 -13.69 12.61 -11.65
N THR A 344 -13.56 12.13 -10.42
CA THR A 344 -13.52 12.99 -9.23
C THR A 344 -12.27 13.86 -9.24
N LYS A 345 -12.31 15.00 -8.51
CA LYS A 345 -11.14 15.87 -8.33
C LYS A 345 -9.93 15.11 -7.76
N SER A 346 -10.16 14.23 -6.78
CA SER A 346 -9.10 13.41 -6.16
C SER A 346 -8.44 12.49 -7.19
N THR A 347 -9.24 11.84 -8.05
CA THR A 347 -8.72 10.96 -9.10
C THR A 347 -7.87 11.74 -10.10
N LYS A 348 -8.34 12.93 -10.53
CA LYS A 348 -7.59 13.81 -11.45
C LYS A 348 -6.23 14.18 -10.86
N VAL A 349 -6.20 14.66 -9.62
CA VAL A 349 -4.96 15.05 -8.93
C VAL A 349 -4.00 13.87 -8.81
N ALA A 350 -4.47 12.70 -8.35
CA ALA A 350 -3.60 11.53 -8.17
C ALA A 350 -3.04 10.99 -9.50
N THR A 351 -3.86 10.97 -10.56
CA THR A 351 -3.43 10.56 -11.89
C THR A 351 -2.44 11.54 -12.50
N THR A 352 -2.67 12.86 -12.37
CA THR A 352 -1.71 13.88 -12.82
C THR A 352 -0.39 13.81 -12.03
N ALA A 353 -0.47 13.64 -10.70
CA ALA A 353 0.71 13.46 -9.86
C ALA A 353 1.53 12.23 -10.26
N THR A 354 0.87 11.13 -10.65
CA THR A 354 1.55 9.93 -11.17
C THR A 354 2.35 10.25 -12.44
N GLY A 355 1.78 11.02 -13.36
CA GLY A 355 2.47 11.45 -14.58
C GLY A 355 3.70 12.32 -14.30
N PHE A 356 3.58 13.34 -13.44
CA PHE A 356 4.72 14.18 -13.06
C PHE A 356 5.80 13.40 -12.31
N ALA A 357 5.41 12.54 -11.37
CA ALA A 357 6.35 11.71 -10.63
C ALA A 357 7.10 10.74 -11.55
N LEU A 358 6.43 10.17 -12.57
CA LEU A 358 7.09 9.34 -13.57
C LEU A 358 8.15 10.13 -14.34
N THR A 359 7.80 11.31 -14.86
CA THR A 359 8.74 12.14 -15.63
C THR A 359 9.98 12.48 -14.81
N ALA A 360 9.78 12.91 -13.55
CA ALA A 360 10.88 13.19 -12.64
C ALA A 360 11.71 11.92 -12.36
N GLN A 361 11.07 10.77 -12.17
CA GLN A 361 11.75 9.52 -11.85
C GLN A 361 12.60 9.01 -13.01
N VAL A 362 12.10 9.08 -14.24
CA VAL A 362 12.86 8.71 -15.46
C VAL A 362 14.05 9.64 -15.63
N ALA A 363 13.85 10.96 -15.49
CA ALA A 363 14.94 11.93 -15.58
C ALA A 363 16.02 11.68 -14.52
N LEU A 364 15.63 11.45 -13.26
CA LEU A 364 16.55 11.13 -12.17
C LEU A 364 17.30 9.81 -12.43
N GLY A 365 16.63 8.80 -12.97
CA GLY A 365 17.25 7.50 -13.28
C GLY A 365 18.31 7.62 -14.37
N ILE A 366 17.98 8.31 -15.46
CA ILE A 366 18.91 8.58 -16.56
C ILE A 366 20.07 9.46 -16.07
N ALA A 367 19.81 10.50 -15.29
CA ALA A 367 20.87 11.37 -14.76
C ALA A 367 21.80 10.61 -13.80
N THR A 368 21.25 9.79 -12.90
CA THR A 368 22.03 8.93 -11.99
C THR A 368 22.92 7.97 -12.78
N LEU A 369 22.40 7.43 -13.88
CA LEU A 369 23.12 6.55 -14.78
C LEU A 369 24.25 7.27 -15.50
N LEU A 370 23.95 8.33 -16.27
CA LEU A 370 24.94 9.00 -17.12
C LEU A 370 26.06 9.68 -16.31
N LEU A 371 25.78 10.09 -15.07
CA LEU A 371 26.72 10.79 -14.21
C LEU A 371 27.43 9.86 -13.21
N TYR A 372 27.43 8.54 -13.44
CA TYR A 372 28.17 7.56 -12.62
C TYR A 372 27.74 7.50 -11.14
N VAL A 373 26.42 7.53 -10.91
CA VAL A 373 25.78 7.38 -9.60
C VAL A 373 26.26 8.41 -8.56
N PRO A 374 26.10 9.74 -8.81
CA PRO A 374 26.35 10.74 -7.78
C PRO A 374 25.38 10.51 -6.61
N ILE A 375 25.89 10.53 -5.37
CA ILE A 375 25.09 10.20 -4.18
C ILE A 375 23.79 11.03 -4.09
N PRO A 376 23.79 12.36 -4.32
CA PRO A 376 22.56 13.14 -4.27
C PRO A 376 21.52 12.71 -5.31
N LEU A 377 21.94 12.37 -6.53
CA LEU A 377 21.03 11.91 -7.59
C LEU A 377 20.49 10.52 -7.32
N ALA A 378 21.35 9.60 -6.86
CA ALA A 378 20.94 8.26 -6.48
C ALA A 378 19.94 8.28 -5.32
N ALA A 379 20.17 9.12 -4.31
CA ALA A 379 19.23 9.32 -3.20
C ALA A 379 17.92 9.97 -3.67
N ALA A 380 17.99 11.00 -4.53
CA ALA A 380 16.81 11.63 -5.11
C ALA A 380 15.99 10.64 -5.97
N HIS A 381 16.65 9.80 -6.76
CA HIS A 381 16.00 8.75 -7.56
C HIS A 381 15.30 7.71 -6.67
N GLN A 382 15.92 7.33 -5.55
CA GLN A 382 15.30 6.43 -4.60
C GLN A 382 14.07 7.07 -3.92
N CYS A 383 14.16 8.32 -3.47
CA CYS A 383 13.03 9.07 -2.91
C CYS A 383 11.91 9.26 -3.95
N GLY A 384 12.26 9.60 -5.20
CA GLY A 384 11.33 9.75 -6.30
C GLY A 384 10.55 8.47 -6.59
N SER A 385 11.18 7.30 -6.43
CA SER A 385 10.50 6.00 -6.60
C SER A 385 9.36 5.82 -5.58
N LEU A 386 9.56 6.25 -4.34
CA LEU A 386 8.54 6.18 -3.26
C LEU A 386 7.39 7.16 -3.50
N LEU A 387 7.69 8.34 -4.04
CA LEU A 387 6.68 9.33 -4.43
C LEU A 387 5.85 8.84 -5.62
N LEU A 388 6.49 8.25 -6.64
CA LEU A 388 5.79 7.62 -7.76
C LEU A 388 4.92 6.45 -7.28
N LEU A 389 5.41 5.63 -6.35
CA LEU A 389 4.64 4.55 -5.74
C LEU A 389 3.42 5.10 -4.98
N ALA A 390 3.59 6.13 -4.15
CA ALA A 390 2.46 6.74 -3.44
C ALA A 390 1.44 7.37 -4.39
N ALA A 391 1.88 8.08 -5.42
CA ALA A 391 0.99 8.70 -6.40
C ALA A 391 0.20 7.66 -7.21
N SER A 392 0.87 6.60 -7.67
CA SER A 392 0.21 5.50 -8.39
C SER A 392 -0.79 4.73 -7.51
N LEU A 393 -0.45 4.46 -6.24
CA LEU A 393 -1.37 3.89 -5.26
C LEU A 393 -2.58 4.79 -5.01
N ALA A 394 -2.38 6.11 -4.87
CA ALA A 394 -3.46 7.06 -4.71
C ALA A 394 -4.39 7.08 -5.93
N SER A 395 -3.82 6.98 -7.14
CA SER A 395 -4.59 6.89 -8.38
C SER A 395 -5.39 5.58 -8.43
N ALA A 396 -4.77 4.43 -8.16
CA ALA A 396 -5.42 3.13 -8.11
C ALA A 396 -6.53 3.07 -7.03
N HIS A 397 -6.27 3.65 -5.85
CA HIS A 397 -7.25 3.74 -4.77
C HIS A 397 -8.44 4.61 -5.16
N ALA A 398 -8.21 5.76 -5.79
CA ALA A 398 -9.28 6.65 -6.23
C ALA A 398 -10.15 6.03 -7.34
N LEU A 399 -9.55 5.19 -8.19
CA LEU A 399 -10.21 4.53 -9.32
C LEU A 399 -10.95 3.23 -8.97
N ARG A 400 -10.69 2.63 -7.80
CA ARG A 400 -11.32 1.35 -7.43
C ARG A 400 -12.84 1.49 -7.26
N SER A 401 -13.57 0.40 -7.47
CA SER A 401 -14.96 0.29 -6.99
C SER A 401 -14.99 0.37 -5.48
N GLY A 402 -16.01 1.01 -4.90
CA GLY A 402 -16.19 0.99 -3.44
C GLY A 402 -16.18 -0.43 -2.87
N PRO A 403 -15.77 -0.60 -1.60
CA PRO A 403 -15.68 -1.91 -1.01
C PRO A 403 -17.03 -2.62 -1.07
N LEU A 404 -16.97 -3.95 -1.24
CA LEU A 404 -18.07 -4.91 -1.11
C LEU A 404 -18.88 -4.79 0.19
N LEU A 405 -18.48 -3.90 1.12
CA LEU A 405 -19.25 -3.53 2.31
C LEU A 405 -20.65 -2.98 1.98
N MET A 406 -20.85 -2.31 0.83
CA MET A 406 -22.20 -1.95 0.38
C MET A 406 -22.98 -3.13 -0.23
N ALA A 407 -22.31 -4.22 -0.62
CA ALA A 407 -23.00 -5.43 -1.07
C ALA A 407 -23.62 -6.20 0.10
N SER A 408 -23.04 -6.12 1.31
CA SER A 408 -23.64 -6.68 2.53
C SER A 408 -24.93 -5.94 2.91
N THR A 409 -24.92 -4.60 2.90
CA THR A 409 -26.11 -3.78 3.19
C THR A 409 -27.21 -4.00 2.16
N ARG A 410 -26.86 -4.16 0.87
CA ARG A 410 -27.84 -4.46 -0.20
C ARG A 410 -28.44 -5.86 -0.07
N ARG A 411 -27.68 -6.85 0.43
CA ARG A 411 -28.15 -8.23 0.58
C ARG A 411 -29.07 -8.40 1.80
N VAL A 412 -28.88 -7.62 2.87
CA VAL A 412 -29.78 -7.59 4.04
C VAL A 412 -31.14 -6.98 3.68
N VAL A 413 -31.16 -5.89 2.90
CA VAL A 413 -32.42 -5.22 2.48
C VAL A 413 -33.25 -6.11 1.53
N LEU A 414 -32.60 -6.89 0.66
CA LEU A 414 -33.29 -7.81 -0.26
C LEU A 414 -33.82 -9.08 0.43
N ASN A 415 -33.18 -9.55 1.51
CA ASN A 415 -33.67 -10.71 2.27
C ASN A 415 -34.80 -10.36 3.25
N SER A 416 -34.96 -9.09 3.64
CA SER A 416 -36.13 -8.64 4.43
C SER A 416 -37.42 -8.49 3.63
N THR A 417 -37.35 -8.62 2.30
CA THR A 417 -38.51 -8.67 1.40
C THR A 417 -38.68 -10.08 0.84
N SER A 418 -38.93 -11.06 1.70
CA SER A 418 -39.49 -12.34 1.25
C SER A 418 -40.99 -12.16 0.94
N PRO A 419 -41.51 -12.71 -0.17
CA PRO A 419 -42.94 -12.70 -0.41
C PRO A 419 -43.61 -13.61 0.62
N ILE A 420 -44.62 -13.08 1.31
CA ILE A 420 -45.51 -13.86 2.16
C ILE A 420 -46.09 -14.99 1.30
N SER A 421 -45.75 -16.24 1.65
CA SER A 421 -46.25 -17.45 1.02
C SER A 421 -47.78 -17.51 1.14
N SER A 422 -48.48 -17.45 0.02
CA SER A 422 -49.90 -17.79 -0.07
C SER A 422 -50.06 -19.31 -0.02
N SER A 423 -50.03 -19.88 1.19
CA SER A 423 -50.33 -21.29 1.42
C SER A 423 -51.04 -21.47 2.76
N SER A 424 -52.29 -21.00 2.84
CA SER A 424 -53.18 -21.32 3.96
C SER A 424 -54.67 -21.15 3.61
N ILE A 425 -55.13 -21.56 2.42
CA ILE A 425 -56.56 -21.80 2.18
C ILE A 425 -56.72 -22.99 1.22
N ALA A 426 -56.55 -24.21 1.74
CA ALA A 426 -57.04 -25.44 1.11
C ALA A 426 -57.03 -26.55 2.16
N GLY A 427 -58.15 -26.71 2.88
CA GLY A 427 -58.27 -27.75 3.90
C GLY A 427 -59.53 -27.63 4.74
N ALA A 428 -60.71 -27.68 4.12
CA ALA A 428 -61.97 -28.08 4.77
C ALA A 428 -63.10 -28.15 3.72
N ALA A 429 -63.15 -29.25 2.97
CA ALA A 429 -64.34 -29.64 2.20
C ALA A 429 -64.33 -31.17 1.98
N VAL A 430 -64.71 -31.92 3.02
CA VAL A 430 -65.26 -33.28 2.93
C VAL A 430 -66.32 -33.41 4.02
N SER A 431 -67.44 -34.06 3.66
CA SER A 431 -68.63 -34.46 4.45
C SER A 431 -69.73 -33.43 4.66
N SER A 432 -70.70 -33.39 3.74
CA SER A 432 -72.07 -33.95 3.91
C SER A 432 -72.93 -33.60 2.70
#